data_AF-A0A1B1ZY12-F1
#
_entry.id   AF-A0A1B1ZY12-F1
#
_cell.length_a   1.000
_cell.length_b   1.000
_cell.length_c   1.000
_cell.angle_alpha   90.00
_cell.angle_beta   90.00
_cell.angle_gamma   90.00
#
_symmetry.space_group_name_H-M   'P 1'
#
loop_
_entity.id
_entity.type
_entity.pdbx_description
1 polymer ?
#
loop_
_entity_poly.entity_id
_entity_poly.type
_entity_poly.pdbx_seq_one_letter_code
_entity_poly.pdbx_strand_id
1 'polypeptide(L)'
;MLANRYDGLDLPDAECRVTVLDGMPRGAHLQERFLSETLLAGRVLRERQRTRVVQGAGRCTRGMSDYSVVVVLGDLLTRFLASPDVRTALHPDLQAEIGFGRQNSSVEPDELREFIGSFLGQDTAWLEQAEPDLLDARRSARVADPAENTELATAARHEVRALDALWAGDLPTASRKALDVAAALRSPELAGYRAFWTYLAAAWLGQHAEDADDATLRSSALDLLRKAHAAARSTLWLREAHALPSDERVLDEFDEAAVDAAVQIGPRTATGAAWAAQHSELLAALDQTEARRYERGLSTLGALLGAESYKPAGHGRTDSAWIWPRRWWLALEAKSEQKPQTLISHDTVRQVNDQLKTIALDRGEPTPEASAVLLISPRPLAEPTAAAVAEPFVRITTPEVVLDLARDAVAAWKGIRAQDQGLAQPDYRDLVRRVFAEHGLLPGDLTGRLLNDPLQG
;
A
#
# COMPACT_ATOMS: atom_id res chain seq x y z
N MET A 1 -25.04 18.03 -15.93
CA MET A 1 -24.17 18.68 -14.92
C MET A 1 -22.78 18.77 -15.51
N LEU A 2 -22.21 19.97 -15.65
CA LEU A 2 -20.85 20.15 -16.17
C LEU A 2 -19.84 19.52 -15.20
N ALA A 3 -19.44 18.29 -15.48
CA ALA A 3 -18.35 17.61 -14.80
C ALA A 3 -17.11 17.64 -15.71
N ASN A 4 -15.97 18.03 -15.15
CA ASN A 4 -14.62 17.83 -15.69
C ASN A 4 -14.12 18.70 -16.87
N ARG A 5 -14.55 19.96 -16.95
CA ARG A 5 -13.62 21.00 -17.42
C ARG A 5 -13.35 21.96 -16.27
N TYR A 6 -12.29 21.69 -15.51
CA TYR A 6 -11.66 22.64 -14.60
C TYR A 6 -10.90 23.73 -15.39
N ASP A 7 -11.52 24.24 -16.45
CA ASP A 7 -10.96 25.20 -17.38
C ASP A 7 -11.69 26.53 -17.16
N GLY A 8 -10.99 27.47 -16.51
CA GLY A 8 -11.36 28.89 -16.58
C GLY A 8 -12.03 29.56 -15.38
N LEU A 9 -12.31 28.88 -14.26
CA LEU A 9 -12.70 29.59 -13.03
C LEU A 9 -11.45 30.09 -12.30
N ASP A 10 -11.33 31.40 -12.28
CA ASP A 10 -10.35 32.18 -11.56
C ASP A 10 -11.07 33.04 -10.52
N LEU A 11 -10.56 33.08 -9.29
CA LEU A 11 -11.18 33.81 -8.18
C LEU A 11 -10.09 34.62 -7.45
N PRO A 12 -9.67 35.77 -8.01
CA PRO A 12 -8.60 36.59 -7.44
C PRO A 12 -9.04 37.39 -6.20
N ASP A 13 -8.06 37.85 -5.41
CA ASP A 13 -8.24 38.79 -4.30
C ASP A 13 -9.26 38.31 -3.25
N ALA A 14 -10.33 39.09 -3.04
CA ALA A 14 -11.37 38.77 -2.05
C ALA A 14 -12.39 37.75 -2.58
N GLU A 15 -12.32 37.33 -3.85
CA GLU A 15 -13.28 36.39 -4.44
C GLU A 15 -13.12 34.98 -3.86
N CYS A 16 -11.90 34.57 -3.52
CA CYS A 16 -11.66 33.33 -2.80
C CYS A 16 -10.41 33.40 -1.91
N ARG A 17 -10.63 33.36 -0.59
CA ARG A 17 -9.55 33.34 0.42
C ARG A 17 -9.29 31.97 1.03
N VAL A 18 -10.13 30.98 0.71
CA VAL A 18 -10.03 29.62 1.26
C VAL A 18 -10.29 28.60 0.15
N THR A 19 -9.28 27.80 -0.15
CA THR A 19 -9.36 26.65 -1.06
C THR A 19 -9.48 25.38 -0.24
N VAL A 20 -10.47 24.54 -0.54
CA VAL A 20 -10.58 23.20 0.08
C VAL A 20 -10.24 22.16 -0.97
N LEU A 21 -9.19 21.37 -0.72
CA LEU A 21 -8.81 20.21 -1.50
C LEU A 21 -9.30 18.96 -0.76
N ASP A 22 -10.36 18.34 -1.28
CA ASP A 22 -10.96 17.16 -0.66
C ASP A 22 -10.65 15.89 -1.46
N GLY A 23 -9.88 15.00 -0.84
CA GLY A 23 -9.52 13.70 -1.38
C GLY A 23 -8.38 13.73 -2.40
N MET A 24 -7.79 12.57 -2.62
CA MET A 24 -6.69 12.45 -3.58
C MET A 24 -7.25 12.53 -5.02
N PRO A 25 -6.62 13.28 -5.95
CA PRO A 25 -7.01 13.31 -7.36
C PRO A 25 -6.63 12.01 -8.11
N ARG A 26 -7.05 10.87 -7.56
CA ARG A 26 -6.96 9.54 -8.18
C ARG A 26 -8.09 9.39 -9.19
N GLY A 27 -7.80 8.77 -10.33
CA GLY A 27 -8.84 8.20 -11.18
C GLY A 27 -9.65 9.18 -12.00
N ALA A 28 -9.00 10.15 -12.65
CA ALA A 28 -9.65 10.90 -13.74
C ALA A 28 -10.13 9.95 -14.86
N HIS A 29 -9.49 8.77 -14.99
CA HIS A 29 -9.86 7.72 -15.94
C HIS A 29 -9.45 6.32 -15.45
N LEU A 30 -10.07 5.26 -16.02
CA LEU A 30 -9.88 3.86 -15.62
C LEU A 30 -8.41 3.41 -15.63
N GLN A 31 -7.63 3.84 -16.61
CA GLN A 31 -6.20 3.49 -16.69
C GLN A 31 -5.40 4.01 -15.48
N GLU A 32 -5.66 5.22 -14.98
CA GLU A 32 -4.97 5.72 -13.77
C GLU A 32 -5.31 4.86 -12.55
N ARG A 33 -6.59 4.50 -12.40
CA ARG A 33 -7.04 3.62 -11.31
C ARG A 33 -6.37 2.25 -11.41
N PHE A 34 -6.33 1.66 -12.60
CA PHE A 34 -5.65 0.39 -12.83
C PHE A 34 -4.17 0.46 -12.46
N LEU A 35 -3.45 1.50 -12.89
CA LEU A 35 -2.04 1.69 -12.53
C LEU A 35 -1.85 1.84 -11.01
N SER A 36 -2.68 2.62 -10.31
CA SER A 36 -2.48 2.88 -8.88
C SER A 36 -3.03 1.80 -7.94
N GLU A 37 -4.24 1.30 -8.21
CA GLU A 37 -4.99 0.41 -7.32
C GLU A 37 -4.70 -1.06 -7.63
N THR A 38 -4.52 -1.41 -8.91
CA THR A 38 -4.39 -2.81 -9.34
C THR A 38 -2.93 -3.23 -9.51
N LEU A 39 -2.12 -2.40 -10.16
CA LEU A 39 -0.70 -2.69 -10.40
C LEU A 39 0.21 -2.24 -9.26
N LEU A 40 -0.28 -1.45 -8.30
CA LEU A 40 0.53 -0.73 -7.32
C LEU A 40 1.66 0.12 -7.96
N ALA A 41 1.46 0.57 -9.20
CA ALA A 41 2.40 1.37 -9.98
C ALA A 41 2.18 2.88 -9.78
N GLY A 42 1.80 3.30 -8.57
CA GLY A 42 1.47 4.71 -8.27
C GLY A 42 2.62 5.69 -8.55
N ARG A 43 3.88 5.22 -8.51
CA ARG A 43 5.08 6.00 -8.85
C ARG A 43 5.00 6.63 -10.25
N VAL A 44 4.44 5.93 -11.24
CA VAL A 44 4.24 6.44 -12.61
C VAL A 44 3.32 7.66 -12.66
N LEU A 45 2.40 7.77 -11.70
CA LEU A 45 1.40 8.82 -11.65
C LEU A 45 1.78 9.99 -10.73
N ARG A 46 2.88 9.89 -9.97
CA ARG A 46 3.21 10.86 -8.92
C ARG A 46 3.37 12.26 -9.45
N GLU A 47 4.07 12.44 -10.57
CA GLU A 47 4.26 13.76 -11.16
C GLU A 47 2.93 14.39 -11.56
N ARG A 48 2.10 13.62 -12.27
CA ARG A 48 0.76 14.07 -12.68
C ARG A 48 -0.12 14.42 -11.47
N GLN A 49 -0.07 13.62 -10.42
CA GLN A 49 -0.80 13.87 -9.17
C GLN A 49 -0.30 15.13 -8.47
N ARG A 50 1.02 15.33 -8.35
CA ARG A 50 1.61 16.57 -7.84
C ARG A 50 1.12 17.76 -8.63
N THR A 51 1.24 17.74 -9.96
CA THR A 51 0.78 18.84 -10.82
C THR A 51 -0.68 19.18 -10.58
N ARG A 52 -1.58 18.19 -10.46
CA ARG A 52 -3.01 18.43 -10.18
C ARG A 52 -3.24 19.08 -8.82
N VAL A 53 -2.53 18.63 -7.77
CA VAL A 53 -2.63 19.23 -6.44
C VAL A 53 -2.15 20.68 -6.47
N VAL A 54 -1.00 20.94 -7.10
CA VAL A 54 -0.45 22.30 -7.25
C VAL A 54 -1.41 23.20 -8.03
N GLN A 55 -1.97 22.70 -9.14
CA GLN A 55 -2.95 23.43 -9.93
C GLN A 55 -4.27 23.66 -9.18
N GLY A 56 -4.66 22.76 -8.27
CA GLY A 56 -5.81 22.93 -7.39
C GLY A 56 -5.56 23.99 -6.32
N ALA A 57 -4.41 23.94 -5.67
CA ALA A 57 -4.01 24.88 -4.62
C ALA A 57 -3.78 26.30 -5.15
N GLY A 58 -3.13 26.44 -6.32
CA GLY A 58 -2.75 27.73 -6.90
C GLY A 58 -3.87 28.49 -7.63
N ARG A 59 -5.14 28.14 -7.45
CA ARG A 59 -6.26 28.83 -8.13
C ARG A 59 -6.64 30.17 -7.50
N CYS A 60 -6.35 30.34 -6.22
CA CYS A 60 -6.80 31.49 -5.44
C CYS A 60 -5.66 32.48 -5.16
N THR A 61 -4.53 32.35 -5.86
CA THR A 61 -3.37 33.23 -5.71
C THR A 61 -2.87 33.64 -7.09
N ARG A 62 -3.13 34.89 -7.50
CA ARG A 62 -2.75 35.41 -8.84
C ARG A 62 -1.74 36.55 -8.86
N GLY A 63 -1.27 37.00 -7.71
CA GLY A 63 -0.28 38.07 -7.60
C GLY A 63 0.60 37.94 -6.36
N MET A 64 1.69 38.72 -6.32
CA MET A 64 2.63 38.74 -5.19
C MET A 64 2.01 39.18 -3.86
N SER A 65 0.87 39.87 -3.91
CA SER A 65 0.13 40.36 -2.74
C SER A 65 -1.12 39.53 -2.43
N ASP A 66 -1.42 38.50 -3.22
CA ASP A 66 -2.62 37.69 -3.07
C ASP A 66 -2.31 36.45 -2.25
N TYR A 67 -3.19 36.12 -1.31
CA TYR A 67 -3.01 35.05 -0.34
C TYR A 67 -4.30 34.30 -0.09
N SER A 68 -4.19 32.99 0.13
CA SER A 68 -5.32 32.12 0.43
C SER A 68 -4.90 31.00 1.37
N VAL A 69 -5.83 30.55 2.20
CA VAL A 69 -5.66 29.32 2.99
C VAL A 69 -5.99 28.13 2.11
N VAL A 70 -5.13 27.11 2.11
CA VAL A 70 -5.43 25.82 1.48
C VAL A 70 -5.69 24.80 2.58
N VAL A 71 -6.93 24.33 2.67
CA VAL A 71 -7.35 23.27 3.58
C VAL A 71 -7.31 21.94 2.83
N VAL A 72 -6.55 20.99 3.34
CA VAL A 72 -6.44 19.63 2.79
C VAL A 72 -7.30 18.68 3.60
N LEU A 73 -8.24 18.00 2.95
CA LEU A 73 -9.09 16.99 3.56
C LEU A 73 -8.83 15.61 2.95
N GLY A 74 -8.96 14.58 3.79
CA GLY A 74 -8.86 13.17 3.41
C GLY A 74 -7.47 12.57 3.63
N ASP A 75 -7.44 11.42 4.30
CA ASP A 75 -6.21 10.75 4.74
C ASP A 75 -5.23 10.44 3.61
N LEU A 76 -5.74 10.08 2.43
CA LEU A 76 -4.90 9.73 1.29
C LEU A 76 -4.12 10.93 0.74
N LEU A 77 -4.76 12.11 0.64
CA LEU A 77 -4.11 13.33 0.16
C LEU A 77 -3.13 13.85 1.23
N THR A 78 -3.51 13.78 2.50
CA THR A 78 -2.63 14.14 3.63
C THR A 78 -1.36 13.27 3.65
N ARG A 79 -1.49 11.94 3.56
CA ARG A 79 -0.33 11.03 3.47
C ARG A 79 0.52 11.31 2.23
N PHE A 80 -0.12 11.58 1.10
CA PHE A 80 0.58 11.91 -0.14
C PHE A 80 1.45 13.16 0.01
N LEU A 81 0.91 14.25 0.57
CA LEU A 81 1.67 15.49 0.79
C LEU A 81 2.67 15.42 1.94
N ALA A 82 2.43 14.53 2.92
CA ALA A 82 3.36 14.27 4.01
C ALA A 82 4.60 13.47 3.55
N SER A 83 4.44 12.63 2.51
CA SER A 83 5.48 11.78 1.98
C SER A 83 6.72 12.59 1.56
N PRO A 84 7.93 12.26 2.09
CA PRO A 84 9.14 12.99 1.76
C PRO A 84 9.44 13.05 0.26
N ASP A 85 9.26 11.95 -0.47
CA ASP A 85 9.55 11.88 -1.90
C ASP A 85 8.58 12.69 -2.78
N VAL A 86 7.37 12.94 -2.26
CA VAL A 86 6.41 13.85 -2.90
C VAL A 86 6.78 15.28 -2.57
N ARG A 87 6.98 15.59 -1.29
CA ARG A 87 7.20 16.95 -0.81
C ARG A 87 8.50 17.53 -1.35
N THR A 88 9.62 16.83 -1.29
CA THR A 88 10.92 17.37 -1.76
C THR A 88 10.95 17.62 -3.27
N ALA A 89 10.06 17.00 -4.04
CA ALA A 89 9.89 17.25 -5.46
C ALA A 89 9.06 18.51 -5.77
N LEU A 90 8.36 19.08 -4.80
CA LEU A 90 7.57 20.31 -4.96
C LEU A 90 8.48 21.55 -4.94
N HIS A 91 7.95 22.67 -5.43
CA HIS A 91 8.60 23.97 -5.30
C HIS A 91 8.84 24.31 -3.81
N PRO A 92 9.97 24.96 -3.45
CA PRO A 92 10.29 25.31 -2.05
C PRO A 92 9.18 26.00 -1.27
N ASP A 93 8.37 26.82 -1.94
CA ASP A 93 7.22 27.52 -1.36
C ASP A 93 6.18 26.52 -0.82
N LEU A 94 5.75 25.59 -1.67
CA LEU A 94 4.81 24.53 -1.29
C LEU A 94 5.41 23.58 -0.23
N GLN A 95 6.73 23.34 -0.26
CA GLN A 95 7.38 22.52 0.77
C GLN A 95 7.25 23.15 2.16
N ALA A 96 7.48 24.46 2.23
CA ALA A 96 7.37 25.24 3.45
C ALA A 96 5.90 25.32 3.91
N GLU A 97 4.98 25.64 3.01
CA GLU A 97 3.54 25.75 3.30
C GLU A 97 2.94 24.43 3.81
N ILE A 98 3.25 23.31 3.15
CA ILE A 98 2.81 21.98 3.61
C ILE A 98 3.44 21.64 4.97
N GLY A 99 4.72 21.96 5.16
CA GLY A 99 5.41 21.75 6.43
C GLY A 99 4.77 22.54 7.58
N PHE A 100 4.52 23.82 7.34
CA PHE A 100 3.85 24.73 8.27
C PHE A 100 2.43 24.24 8.59
N GLY A 101 1.65 23.89 7.56
CA GLY A 101 0.31 23.35 7.74
C GLY A 101 0.33 22.11 8.64
N ARG A 102 1.24 21.15 8.39
CA ARG A 102 1.34 19.93 9.19
C ARG A 102 1.67 20.18 10.66
N GLN A 103 2.58 21.12 10.94
CA GLN A 103 2.96 21.49 12.32
C GLN A 103 1.79 22.11 13.08
N ASN A 104 0.94 22.89 12.39
CA ASN A 104 -0.17 23.63 12.99
C ASN A 104 -1.54 22.95 12.85
N SER A 105 -1.62 21.76 12.24
CA SER A 105 -2.90 21.04 12.03
C SER A 105 -3.29 20.12 13.18
N SER A 106 -2.41 19.85 14.15
CA SER A 106 -2.66 18.92 15.26
C SER A 106 -3.25 19.64 16.49
N VAL A 107 -4.19 20.55 16.25
CA VAL A 107 -4.84 21.39 17.26
C VAL A 107 -6.35 21.18 17.26
N GLU A 108 -7.04 21.68 18.28
CA GLU A 108 -8.50 21.61 18.35
C GLU A 108 -9.14 22.50 17.26
N PRO A 109 -10.35 22.17 16.77
CA PRO A 109 -10.98 22.90 15.67
C PRO A 109 -11.13 24.41 15.88
N ASP A 110 -11.36 24.85 17.12
CA ASP A 110 -11.48 26.28 17.44
C ASP A 110 -10.13 27.00 17.38
N GLU A 111 -9.04 26.36 17.81
CA GLU A 111 -7.69 26.89 17.68
C GLU A 111 -7.26 26.97 16.20
N LEU A 112 -7.62 25.96 15.40
CA LEU A 112 -7.38 26.01 13.95
C LEU A 112 -8.14 27.17 13.28
N ARG A 113 -9.37 27.48 13.75
CA ARG A 113 -10.13 28.66 13.27
C ARG A 113 -9.44 29.97 13.65
N GLU A 114 -8.83 30.05 14.82
CA GLU A 114 -8.05 31.21 15.24
C GLU A 114 -6.81 31.40 14.35
N PHE A 115 -6.07 30.33 14.04
CA PHE A 115 -4.93 30.39 13.12
C PHE A 115 -5.33 30.85 11.71
N ILE A 116 -6.44 30.31 11.19
CA ILE A 116 -7.00 30.74 9.91
C ILE A 116 -7.43 32.21 9.98
N GLY A 117 -8.06 32.64 11.08
CA GLY A 117 -8.45 34.03 11.31
C GLY A 117 -7.26 34.99 11.32
N SER A 118 -6.18 34.63 12.02
CA SER A 118 -4.93 35.39 12.08
C SER A 118 -4.29 35.54 10.71
N PHE A 119 -4.20 34.44 9.93
CA PHE A 119 -3.73 34.49 8.54
C PHE A 119 -4.60 35.39 7.66
N LEU A 120 -5.92 35.25 7.71
CA LEU A 120 -6.84 36.03 6.89
C LEU A 120 -6.81 37.53 7.24
N GLY A 121 -6.66 37.83 8.53
CA GLY A 121 -6.55 39.17 9.08
C GLY A 121 -5.18 39.82 8.94
N GLN A 122 -4.13 39.05 8.60
CA GLN A 122 -2.74 39.51 8.52
C GLN A 122 -2.32 40.25 9.81
N ASP A 123 -2.63 39.65 10.96
CA ASP A 123 -2.38 40.27 12.26
C ASP A 123 -0.90 40.19 12.70
N THR A 124 -0.59 40.78 13.85
CA THR A 124 0.79 40.81 14.39
C THR A 124 1.33 39.40 14.65
N ALA A 125 0.50 38.45 15.08
CA ALA A 125 0.93 37.08 15.31
C ALA A 125 1.35 36.41 13.98
N TRP A 126 0.59 36.63 12.92
CA TRP A 126 0.95 36.14 11.58
C TRP A 126 2.25 36.79 11.08
N LEU A 127 2.31 38.13 11.05
CA LEU A 127 3.40 38.89 10.42
C LEU A 127 4.74 38.78 11.16
N GLU A 128 4.73 38.71 12.49
CA GLU A 128 5.95 38.72 13.31
C GLU A 128 6.43 37.32 13.73
N GLN A 129 5.59 36.28 13.64
CA GLN A 129 5.93 34.92 14.08
C GLN A 129 5.80 33.92 12.94
N ALA A 130 4.60 33.74 12.39
CA ALA A 130 4.33 32.67 11.43
C ALA A 130 4.98 32.89 10.05
N GLU A 131 4.90 34.11 9.50
CA GLU A 131 5.47 34.42 8.18
C GLU A 131 7.01 34.31 8.16
N PRO A 132 7.76 34.83 9.15
CA PRO A 132 9.20 34.61 9.24
C PRO A 132 9.61 33.13 9.26
N ASP A 133 8.92 32.29 10.05
CA ASP A 133 9.20 30.85 10.13
C ASP A 133 8.98 30.16 8.77
N LEU A 134 7.90 30.53 8.06
CA LEU A 134 7.61 30.04 6.72
C LEU A 134 8.70 30.45 5.71
N LEU A 135 9.17 31.70 5.77
CA LEU A 135 10.24 32.22 4.92
C LEU A 135 11.57 31.51 5.15
N ASP A 136 11.91 31.19 6.40
CA ASP A 136 13.14 30.46 6.73
C ASP A 136 13.06 28.99 6.31
N ALA A 137 11.89 28.35 6.48
CA ALA A 137 11.63 27.01 5.93
C ALA A 137 11.79 26.99 4.40
N ARG A 138 11.25 28.00 3.71
CA ARG A 138 11.38 28.17 2.25
C ARG A 138 12.84 28.32 1.82
N ARG A 139 13.64 29.13 2.50
CA ARG A 139 15.08 29.32 2.21
C ARG A 139 15.89 28.04 2.40
N SER A 140 15.47 27.21 3.34
CA SER A 140 16.12 25.94 3.68
C SER A 140 15.72 24.80 2.73
N ALA A 141 14.54 24.89 2.12
CA ALA A 141 14.02 23.87 1.21
C ALA A 141 14.86 23.76 -0.08
N ARG A 142 14.95 22.54 -0.60
CA ARG A 142 15.64 22.20 -1.84
C ARG A 142 14.76 21.26 -2.65
N VAL A 143 14.72 21.47 -3.96
CA VAL A 143 14.04 20.55 -4.87
C VAL A 143 14.93 19.33 -5.07
N ALA A 144 14.37 18.16 -4.84
CA ALA A 144 15.01 16.88 -5.12
C ALA A 144 14.12 16.09 -6.07
N ASP A 145 14.70 15.68 -7.20
CA ASP A 145 13.99 14.86 -8.18
C ASP A 145 13.97 13.40 -7.69
N PRO A 146 12.80 12.72 -7.68
CA PRO A 146 12.73 11.31 -7.33
C PRO A 146 13.65 10.46 -8.21
N ALA A 147 14.38 9.52 -7.61
CA ALA A 147 15.40 8.73 -8.31
C ALA A 147 14.81 7.94 -9.49
N GLU A 148 13.56 7.49 -9.36
CA GLU A 148 12.84 6.71 -10.35
C GLU A 148 12.52 7.49 -11.64
N ASN A 149 12.52 8.83 -11.59
CA ASN A 149 12.17 9.67 -12.73
C ASN A 149 13.12 9.45 -13.92
N THR A 150 14.40 9.19 -13.67
CA THR A 150 15.38 8.89 -14.72
C THR A 150 15.05 7.57 -15.44
N GLU A 151 14.61 6.57 -14.69
CA GLU A 151 14.22 5.27 -15.24
C GLU A 151 12.94 5.41 -16.06
N LEU A 152 11.93 6.11 -15.53
CA LEU A 152 10.67 6.40 -16.23
C LEU A 152 10.91 7.20 -17.53
N ALA A 153 11.77 8.21 -17.50
CA ALA A 153 12.10 9.00 -18.69
C ALA A 153 12.82 8.16 -19.77
N THR A 154 13.63 7.19 -19.35
CA THR A 154 14.27 6.24 -20.26
C THR A 154 13.23 5.30 -20.86
N ALA A 155 12.36 4.74 -20.02
CA ALA A 155 11.31 3.80 -20.42
C ALA A 155 10.33 4.43 -21.43
N ALA A 156 9.92 5.69 -21.21
CA ALA A 156 8.94 6.40 -22.04
C ALA A 156 9.23 6.35 -23.55
N ARG A 157 10.50 6.40 -23.97
CA ARG A 157 10.88 6.30 -25.39
C ARG A 157 10.56 4.92 -25.98
N HIS A 158 10.70 3.88 -25.17
CA HIS A 158 10.38 2.51 -25.55
C HIS A 158 8.88 2.26 -25.49
N GLU A 159 8.16 2.88 -24.55
CA GLU A 159 6.69 2.80 -24.45
C GLU A 159 6.02 3.31 -25.73
N VAL A 160 6.40 4.51 -26.20
CA VAL A 160 5.87 5.09 -27.43
C VAL A 160 6.14 4.16 -28.62
N ARG A 161 7.38 3.66 -28.75
CA ARG A 161 7.76 2.74 -29.85
C ARG A 161 7.02 1.40 -29.79
N ALA A 162 6.73 0.90 -28.60
CA ALA A 162 5.95 -0.33 -28.43
C ALA A 162 4.50 -0.13 -28.88
N LEU A 163 3.89 1.00 -28.50
CA LEU A 163 2.53 1.35 -28.91
C LEU A 163 2.42 1.65 -30.41
N ASP A 164 3.41 2.33 -31.00
CA ASP A 164 3.47 2.57 -32.45
C ASP A 164 3.54 1.25 -33.23
N ALA A 165 4.39 0.31 -32.79
CA ALA A 165 4.50 -1.01 -33.40
C ALA A 165 3.21 -1.83 -33.24
N LEU A 166 2.57 -1.77 -32.07
CA LEU A 166 1.27 -2.39 -31.82
C LEU A 166 0.19 -1.83 -32.76
N TRP A 167 0.13 -0.50 -32.92
CA TRP A 167 -0.79 0.17 -33.84
C TRP A 167 -0.56 -0.22 -35.30
N ALA A 168 0.69 -0.50 -35.68
CA ALA A 168 1.05 -1.01 -37.01
C ALA A 168 0.79 -2.52 -37.19
N GLY A 169 0.38 -3.24 -36.14
CA GLY A 169 0.19 -4.70 -36.15
C GLY A 169 1.49 -5.51 -36.06
N ASP A 170 2.64 -4.87 -35.83
CA ASP A 170 3.92 -5.56 -35.64
C ASP A 170 4.08 -6.03 -34.18
N LEU A 171 3.38 -7.12 -33.86
CA LEU A 171 3.40 -7.74 -32.53
C LEU A 171 4.81 -8.15 -32.06
N PRO A 172 5.69 -8.73 -32.92
CA PRO A 172 7.07 -9.03 -32.52
C PRO A 172 7.86 -7.80 -32.07
N THR A 173 7.78 -6.69 -32.82
CA THR A 173 8.47 -5.46 -32.44
C THR A 173 7.85 -4.82 -31.21
N ALA A 174 6.52 -4.83 -31.09
CA ALA A 174 5.82 -4.34 -29.90
C ALA A 174 6.29 -5.09 -28.65
N SER A 175 6.34 -6.42 -28.70
CA SER A 175 6.80 -7.27 -27.59
C SER A 175 8.26 -6.97 -27.20
N ARG A 176 9.16 -6.88 -28.18
CA ARG A 176 10.57 -6.53 -27.92
C ARG A 176 10.72 -5.15 -27.29
N LYS A 177 9.96 -4.14 -27.76
CA LYS A 177 10.01 -2.79 -27.19
C LYS A 177 9.39 -2.74 -25.79
N ALA A 178 8.35 -3.52 -25.51
CA ALA A 178 7.83 -3.69 -24.16
C ALA A 178 8.86 -4.30 -23.20
N LEU A 179 9.69 -5.25 -23.66
CA LEU A 179 10.81 -5.75 -22.85
C LEU A 179 11.90 -4.71 -22.63
N ASP A 180 12.18 -3.85 -23.61
CA ASP A 180 13.09 -2.72 -23.41
C ASP A 180 12.56 -1.76 -22.33
N VAL A 181 11.24 -1.51 -22.29
CA VAL A 181 10.59 -0.76 -21.20
C VAL A 181 10.84 -1.45 -19.86
N ALA A 182 10.50 -2.74 -19.75
CA ALA A 182 10.67 -3.51 -18.53
C ALA A 182 12.14 -3.54 -18.05
N ALA A 183 13.11 -3.57 -18.97
CA ALA A 183 14.54 -3.54 -18.66
C ALA A 183 15.05 -2.18 -18.16
N ALA A 184 14.41 -1.08 -18.59
CA ALA A 184 14.75 0.27 -18.14
C ALA A 184 14.32 0.52 -16.68
N LEU A 185 13.26 -0.15 -16.23
CA LEU A 185 12.66 -0.01 -14.90
C LEU A 185 13.34 -0.97 -13.91
N ARG A 186 14.36 -0.56 -13.18
CA ARG A 186 15.12 -1.42 -12.26
C ARG A 186 14.70 -1.27 -10.80
N SER A 187 14.21 -0.11 -10.41
CA SER A 187 13.82 0.16 -9.02
C SER A 187 12.73 -0.81 -8.52
N PRO A 188 12.80 -1.27 -7.24
CA PRO A 188 11.75 -2.07 -6.60
C PRO A 188 10.38 -1.39 -6.62
N GLU A 189 10.35 -0.07 -6.46
CA GLU A 189 9.15 0.77 -6.43
C GLU A 189 8.42 0.81 -7.78
N LEU A 190 9.10 0.40 -8.86
CA LEU A 190 8.56 0.29 -10.22
C LEU A 190 8.21 -1.15 -10.60
N ALA A 191 8.28 -2.11 -9.67
CA ALA A 191 8.06 -3.53 -9.93
C ALA A 191 6.70 -3.82 -10.57
N GLY A 192 5.63 -3.20 -10.07
CA GLY A 192 4.29 -3.36 -10.64
C GLY A 192 4.19 -2.90 -12.10
N TYR A 193 4.84 -1.78 -12.42
CA TYR A 193 4.87 -1.25 -13.79
C TYR A 193 5.73 -2.09 -14.73
N ARG A 194 6.89 -2.56 -14.23
CA ARG A 194 7.76 -3.51 -14.94
C ARG A 194 7.02 -4.82 -15.23
N ALA A 195 6.26 -5.33 -14.25
CA ALA A 195 5.48 -6.55 -14.41
C ALA A 195 4.41 -6.39 -15.49
N PHE A 196 3.71 -5.25 -15.51
CA PHE A 196 2.73 -4.92 -16.52
C PHE A 196 3.32 -4.89 -17.94
N TRP A 197 4.46 -4.22 -18.14
CA TRP A 197 5.12 -4.21 -19.45
C TRP A 197 5.67 -5.59 -19.86
N THR A 198 6.14 -6.38 -18.90
CA THR A 198 6.55 -7.77 -19.16
C THR A 198 5.35 -8.64 -19.58
N TYR A 199 4.19 -8.42 -18.96
CA TYR A 199 2.94 -9.08 -19.34
C TYR A 199 2.49 -8.68 -20.75
N LEU A 200 2.51 -7.39 -21.10
CA LEU A 200 2.19 -6.95 -22.46
C LEU A 200 3.12 -7.60 -23.50
N ALA A 201 4.42 -7.68 -23.20
CA ALA A 201 5.36 -8.38 -24.05
C ALA A 201 5.00 -9.87 -24.22
N ALA A 202 4.62 -10.55 -23.14
CA ALA A 202 4.17 -11.94 -23.17
C ALA A 202 2.89 -12.11 -24.00
N ALA A 203 1.88 -11.26 -23.79
CA ALA A 203 0.60 -11.33 -24.46
C ALA A 203 0.74 -11.09 -25.98
N TRP A 204 1.48 -10.07 -26.40
CA TRP A 204 1.70 -9.78 -27.81
C TRP A 204 2.54 -10.85 -28.51
N LEU A 205 3.54 -11.42 -27.81
CA LEU A 205 4.32 -12.55 -28.35
C LEU A 205 3.47 -13.81 -28.45
N GLY A 206 2.61 -14.08 -27.46
CA GLY A 206 1.70 -15.22 -27.44
C GLY A 206 0.71 -15.17 -28.60
N GLN A 207 0.09 -14.01 -28.82
CA GLN A 207 -0.80 -13.80 -29.97
C GLN A 207 -0.07 -14.02 -31.30
N HIS A 208 1.13 -13.47 -31.46
CA HIS A 208 1.93 -13.73 -32.66
C HIS A 208 2.27 -15.22 -32.84
N ALA A 209 2.55 -15.92 -31.76
CA ALA A 209 2.86 -17.34 -31.77
C ALA A 209 1.65 -18.21 -32.14
N GLU A 210 0.44 -17.79 -31.79
CA GLU A 210 -0.82 -18.39 -32.23
C GLU A 210 -1.03 -18.15 -33.73
N ASP A 211 -0.89 -16.90 -34.18
CA ASP A 211 -1.05 -16.53 -35.59
C ASP A 211 -0.05 -17.25 -36.51
N ALA A 212 1.17 -17.48 -36.03
CA ALA A 212 2.25 -18.15 -36.75
C ALA A 212 2.28 -19.69 -36.55
N ASP A 213 1.42 -20.23 -35.68
CA ASP A 213 1.44 -21.62 -35.23
C ASP A 213 2.84 -22.13 -34.75
N ASP A 214 3.58 -21.28 -34.03
CA ASP A 214 4.96 -21.55 -33.59
C ASP A 214 5.04 -21.95 -32.11
N ALA A 215 5.40 -23.21 -31.86
CA ALA A 215 5.51 -23.75 -30.50
C ALA A 215 6.66 -23.15 -29.67
N THR A 216 7.75 -22.71 -30.30
CA THR A 216 8.90 -22.11 -29.61
C THR A 216 8.58 -20.69 -29.17
N LEU A 217 7.86 -19.93 -30.01
CA LEU A 217 7.35 -18.62 -29.63
C LEU A 217 6.30 -18.74 -28.51
N ARG A 218 5.43 -19.76 -28.55
CA ARG A 218 4.49 -20.05 -27.44
C ARG A 218 5.21 -20.32 -26.13
N SER A 219 6.28 -21.12 -26.15
CA SER A 219 7.10 -21.36 -24.95
C SER A 219 7.77 -20.09 -24.44
N SER A 220 8.30 -19.27 -25.35
CA SER A 220 8.95 -18.00 -25.00
C SER A 220 7.96 -17.00 -24.39
N ALA A 221 6.74 -16.91 -24.93
CA ALA A 221 5.66 -16.10 -24.37
C ALA A 221 5.27 -16.57 -22.96
N LEU A 222 5.20 -17.88 -22.73
CA LEU A 222 4.94 -18.44 -21.40
C LEU A 222 6.05 -18.10 -20.40
N ASP A 223 7.32 -18.13 -20.81
CA ASP A 223 8.43 -17.73 -19.95
C ASP A 223 8.40 -16.23 -19.60
N LEU A 224 7.99 -15.37 -20.54
CA LEU A 224 7.75 -13.95 -20.25
C LEU A 224 6.58 -13.77 -19.29
N LEU A 225 5.49 -14.54 -19.44
CA LEU A 225 4.35 -14.49 -18.53
C LEU A 225 4.76 -14.92 -17.12
N ARG A 226 5.57 -15.98 -16.97
CA ARG A 226 6.15 -16.39 -15.67
C ARG A 226 7.00 -15.28 -15.05
N LYS A 227 7.82 -14.58 -15.85
CA LYS A 227 8.60 -13.43 -15.38
C LYS A 227 7.71 -12.27 -14.92
N ALA A 228 6.61 -12.01 -15.64
CA ALA A 228 5.63 -11.00 -15.25
C ALA A 228 4.99 -11.34 -13.89
N HIS A 229 4.55 -12.59 -13.71
CA HIS A 229 4.03 -13.10 -12.43
C HIS A 229 5.06 -12.97 -11.29
N ALA A 230 6.33 -13.32 -11.54
CA ALA A 230 7.40 -13.17 -10.55
C ALA A 230 7.67 -11.71 -10.17
N ALA A 231 7.51 -10.77 -11.10
CA ALA A 231 7.64 -9.34 -10.84
C ALA A 231 6.39 -8.73 -10.16
N ALA A 232 5.22 -9.38 -10.29
CA ALA A 232 3.93 -8.93 -9.75
C ALA A 232 3.61 -9.52 -8.37
N ARG A 233 4.57 -10.10 -7.64
CA ARG A 233 4.35 -10.84 -6.37
C ARG A 233 3.55 -10.07 -5.30
N SER A 234 3.58 -8.75 -5.31
CA SER A 234 2.83 -7.90 -4.39
C SER A 234 1.38 -7.63 -4.82
N THR A 235 0.90 -8.22 -5.92
CA THR A 235 -0.41 -7.95 -6.50
C THR A 235 -1.09 -9.21 -7.04
N LEU A 236 -2.42 -9.25 -7.03
CA LEU A 236 -3.21 -10.41 -7.48
C LEU A 236 -3.70 -10.31 -8.94
N TRP A 237 -3.61 -9.13 -9.57
CA TRP A 237 -4.27 -8.85 -10.85
C TRP A 237 -3.89 -9.80 -12.00
N LEU A 238 -2.63 -10.24 -12.05
CA LEU A 238 -2.14 -11.16 -13.08
C LEU A 238 -2.72 -12.56 -12.92
N ARG A 239 -3.00 -12.97 -11.68
CA ARG A 239 -3.64 -14.26 -11.38
C ARG A 239 -5.09 -14.27 -11.84
N GLU A 240 -5.80 -13.14 -11.63
CA GLU A 240 -7.19 -12.98 -12.04
C GLU A 240 -7.34 -12.77 -13.55
N ALA A 241 -6.48 -11.95 -14.16
CA ALA A 241 -6.59 -11.57 -15.56
C ALA A 241 -6.00 -12.62 -16.52
N HIS A 242 -4.92 -13.31 -16.13
CA HIS A 242 -4.25 -14.30 -16.98
C HIS A 242 -3.47 -15.33 -16.15
N ALA A 243 -4.22 -16.28 -15.58
CA ALA A 243 -3.66 -17.39 -14.83
C ALA A 243 -2.65 -18.19 -15.66
N LEU A 244 -1.57 -18.65 -15.01
CA LEU A 244 -0.63 -19.55 -15.66
C LEU A 244 -1.33 -20.90 -15.93
N PRO A 245 -1.15 -21.51 -17.11
CA PRO A 245 -1.69 -22.84 -17.36
C PRO A 245 -1.08 -23.85 -16.39
N SER A 246 -1.91 -24.36 -15.48
CA SER A 246 -1.63 -25.45 -14.52
C SER A 246 -0.37 -25.24 -13.68
N ASP A 247 -0.56 -24.55 -12.55
CA ASP A 247 0.37 -24.33 -11.45
C ASP A 247 1.02 -25.60 -10.87
N GLU A 248 2.35 -25.60 -10.84
CA GLU A 248 3.04 -25.82 -9.57
C GLU A 248 3.87 -24.58 -9.29
N ARG A 249 3.28 -23.62 -8.57
CA ARG A 249 4.07 -22.59 -7.90
C ARG A 249 5.08 -23.32 -7.04
N VAL A 250 6.37 -23.26 -7.38
CA VAL A 250 7.42 -23.80 -6.52
C VAL A 250 7.44 -22.93 -5.28
N LEU A 251 6.75 -23.41 -4.23
CA LEU A 251 6.76 -22.80 -2.92
C LEU A 251 8.13 -23.04 -2.31
N ASP A 252 8.60 -22.07 -1.53
CA ASP A 252 9.75 -22.33 -0.68
C ASP A 252 9.35 -23.29 0.47
N GLU A 253 10.35 -23.82 1.17
CA GLU A 253 10.14 -24.78 2.26
C GLU A 253 9.26 -24.21 3.40
N PHE A 254 9.19 -22.89 3.53
CA PHE A 254 8.45 -22.22 4.60
C PHE A 254 6.99 -22.01 4.24
N ASP A 255 6.70 -21.64 3.00
CA ASP A 255 5.34 -21.59 2.46
C ASP A 255 4.71 -23.00 2.49
N GLU A 256 5.48 -24.05 2.16
CA GLU A 256 5.03 -25.45 2.30
C GLU A 256 4.72 -25.81 3.77
N ALA A 257 5.58 -25.42 4.71
CA ALA A 257 5.35 -25.66 6.14
C ALA A 257 4.11 -24.93 6.68
N ALA A 258 3.83 -23.72 6.19
CA ALA A 258 2.62 -22.98 6.55
C ALA A 258 1.36 -23.65 6.00
N VAL A 259 1.41 -24.18 4.77
CA VAL A 259 0.33 -25.00 4.22
C VAL A 259 0.10 -26.24 5.08
N ASP A 260 1.16 -26.93 5.51
CA ASP A 260 1.05 -28.10 6.39
C ASP A 260 0.38 -27.77 7.73
N ALA A 261 0.73 -26.63 8.34
CA ALA A 261 0.09 -26.15 9.56
C ALA A 261 -1.39 -25.79 9.32
N ALA A 262 -1.70 -25.07 8.23
CA ALA A 262 -3.06 -24.68 7.86
C ALA A 262 -3.96 -25.90 7.62
N VAL A 263 -3.44 -26.96 6.99
CA VAL A 263 -4.14 -28.24 6.76
C VAL A 263 -4.63 -28.86 8.08
N GLN A 264 -3.87 -28.73 9.17
CA GLN A 264 -4.27 -29.25 10.48
C GLN A 264 -5.37 -28.43 11.16
N ILE A 265 -5.49 -27.14 10.83
CA ILE A 265 -6.43 -26.19 11.45
C ILE A 265 -7.71 -26.05 10.61
N GLY A 266 -7.68 -26.45 9.34
CA GLY A 266 -8.74 -26.27 8.35
C GLY A 266 -10.11 -26.90 8.69
N PRO A 267 -11.12 -26.71 7.80
CA PRO A 267 -12.55 -27.00 8.03
C PRO A 267 -12.89 -28.43 8.45
N ARG A 268 -12.00 -29.41 8.20
CA ARG A 268 -12.17 -30.82 8.58
C ARG A 268 -12.24 -31.03 10.10
N THR A 269 -11.74 -30.09 10.89
CA THR A 269 -11.73 -30.16 12.35
C THR A 269 -13.06 -29.75 13.01
N ALA A 270 -13.97 -29.11 12.26
CA ALA A 270 -15.20 -28.53 12.78
C ALA A 270 -16.45 -28.89 11.96
N THR A 271 -17.60 -29.02 12.65
CA THR A 271 -18.89 -29.17 11.97
C THR A 271 -19.22 -27.92 11.14
N GLY A 272 -20.02 -28.07 10.08
CA GLY A 272 -20.32 -26.95 9.17
C GLY A 272 -20.92 -25.72 9.87
N ALA A 273 -21.77 -25.94 10.87
CA ALA A 273 -22.36 -24.87 11.66
C ALA A 273 -21.35 -24.18 12.59
N ALA A 274 -20.49 -24.96 13.28
CA ALA A 274 -19.45 -24.41 14.16
C ALA A 274 -18.43 -23.59 13.37
N TRP A 275 -18.05 -24.09 12.19
CA TRP A 275 -17.15 -23.40 11.29
C TRP A 275 -17.74 -22.09 10.75
N ALA A 276 -19.01 -22.09 10.33
CA ALA A 276 -19.68 -20.89 9.86
C ALA A 276 -19.78 -19.83 10.97
N ALA A 277 -20.08 -20.25 12.20
CA ALA A 277 -20.12 -19.38 13.37
C ALA A 277 -18.74 -18.77 13.67
N GLN A 278 -17.67 -19.57 13.65
CA GLN A 278 -16.31 -19.11 13.89
C GLN A 278 -15.88 -18.04 12.86
N HIS A 279 -16.15 -18.24 11.58
CA HIS A 279 -15.79 -17.28 10.54
C HIS A 279 -16.64 -16.02 10.56
N SER A 280 -17.93 -16.13 10.88
CA SER A 280 -18.78 -14.96 11.09
C SER A 280 -18.28 -14.14 12.29
N GLU A 281 -17.85 -14.80 13.38
CA GLU A 281 -17.31 -14.10 14.54
C GLU A 281 -15.94 -13.49 14.26
N LEU A 282 -15.07 -14.15 13.48
CA LEU A 282 -13.79 -13.58 13.03
C LEU A 282 -13.99 -12.26 12.31
N LEU A 283 -14.87 -12.25 11.30
CA LEU A 283 -15.14 -11.03 10.52
C LEU A 283 -15.76 -9.96 11.41
N ALA A 284 -16.72 -10.32 12.27
CA ALA A 284 -17.32 -9.37 13.21
C ALA A 284 -16.32 -8.83 14.25
N ALA A 285 -15.31 -9.61 14.64
CA ALA A 285 -14.27 -9.20 15.56
C ALA A 285 -13.25 -8.23 14.96
N LEU A 286 -13.03 -8.31 13.64
CA LEU A 286 -12.13 -7.41 12.90
C LEU A 286 -12.86 -6.21 12.28
N ASP A 287 -14.19 -6.26 12.15
CA ASP A 287 -15.04 -5.16 11.67
C ASP A 287 -15.51 -4.21 12.79
N GLN A 288 -14.76 -4.16 13.89
CA GLN A 288 -15.12 -3.42 15.09
C GLN A 288 -13.87 -2.88 15.79
N THR A 289 -14.03 -2.00 16.78
CA THR A 289 -12.89 -1.26 17.36
C THR A 289 -12.45 -1.72 18.75
N GLU A 290 -13.29 -2.42 19.54
CA GLU A 290 -13.01 -2.92 20.90
C GLU A 290 -11.75 -3.78 20.91
N ALA A 291 -10.75 -3.37 21.70
CA ALA A 291 -9.41 -3.95 21.69
C ALA A 291 -9.42 -5.48 21.92
N ARG A 292 -10.06 -5.96 23.00
CA ARG A 292 -10.04 -7.39 23.38
C ARG A 292 -10.70 -8.30 22.35
N ARG A 293 -11.75 -7.81 21.69
CA ARG A 293 -12.40 -8.58 20.62
C ARG A 293 -11.55 -8.56 19.36
N TYR A 294 -10.94 -7.43 19.03
CA TYR A 294 -10.05 -7.28 17.87
C TYR A 294 -8.81 -8.16 17.98
N GLU A 295 -8.13 -8.15 19.12
CA GLU A 295 -6.98 -9.01 19.46
C GLU A 295 -7.27 -10.51 19.23
N ARG A 296 -8.47 -10.96 19.65
CA ARG A 296 -8.92 -12.34 19.42
C ARG A 296 -9.14 -12.63 17.94
N GLY A 297 -9.68 -11.66 17.20
CA GLY A 297 -9.80 -11.73 15.74
C GLY A 297 -8.44 -11.88 15.07
N LEU A 298 -7.44 -11.09 15.46
CA LEU A 298 -6.08 -11.17 14.92
C LEU A 298 -5.43 -12.53 15.15
N SER A 299 -5.56 -13.06 16.37
CA SER A 299 -5.00 -14.37 16.69
C SER A 299 -5.73 -15.48 15.92
N THR A 300 -7.05 -15.38 15.75
CA THR A 300 -7.82 -16.35 14.96
C THR A 300 -7.44 -16.30 13.47
N LEU A 301 -7.20 -15.11 12.92
CA LEU A 301 -6.75 -14.94 11.54
C LEU A 301 -5.37 -15.57 11.33
N GLY A 302 -4.40 -15.32 12.22
CA GLY A 302 -3.06 -15.92 12.12
C GLY A 302 -3.09 -17.45 12.06
N ALA A 303 -3.91 -18.08 12.91
CA ALA A 303 -4.08 -19.53 12.90
C ALA A 303 -4.65 -20.05 11.57
N LEU A 304 -5.63 -19.35 10.99
CA LEU A 304 -6.20 -19.71 9.68
C LEU A 304 -5.20 -19.56 8.53
N LEU A 305 -4.16 -18.74 8.69
CA LEU A 305 -3.06 -18.54 7.75
C LEU A 305 -1.88 -19.49 8.01
N GLY A 306 -2.03 -20.45 8.93
CA GLY A 306 -0.99 -21.44 9.24
C GLY A 306 0.14 -20.90 10.14
N ALA A 307 -0.06 -19.77 10.82
CA ALA A 307 0.88 -19.29 11.83
C ALA A 307 0.60 -19.91 13.22
N GLU A 308 1.63 -20.08 14.02
CA GLU A 308 1.46 -20.21 15.48
C GLU A 308 1.10 -18.81 16.02
N SER A 309 -0.19 -18.60 16.30
CA SER A 309 -0.74 -17.28 16.63
C SER A 309 -1.33 -17.21 18.04
N TYR A 310 -0.95 -16.21 18.82
CA TYR A 310 -1.40 -16.05 20.22
C TYR A 310 -1.25 -14.61 20.72
N LYS A 311 -1.93 -14.27 21.82
CA LYS A 311 -1.66 -13.05 22.59
C LYS A 311 -0.59 -13.36 23.66
N PRO A 312 0.62 -12.77 23.60
CA PRO A 312 1.62 -13.00 24.64
C PRO A 312 1.15 -12.52 26.02
N ALA A 313 1.56 -13.24 27.07
CA ALA A 313 1.20 -12.90 28.44
C ALA A 313 2.09 -11.76 28.99
N GLY A 314 1.52 -10.91 29.85
CA GLY A 314 2.23 -9.82 30.53
C GLY A 314 1.73 -8.43 30.14
N HIS A 315 2.33 -7.41 30.76
CA HIS A 315 2.01 -6.01 30.48
C HIS A 315 2.91 -5.44 29.37
N GLY A 316 2.37 -4.53 28.54
CA GLY A 316 3.11 -3.89 27.44
C GLY A 316 3.43 -4.82 26.27
N ARG A 317 2.68 -5.92 26.13
CA ARG A 317 2.88 -6.92 25.08
C ARG A 317 1.99 -6.65 23.88
N THR A 318 2.48 -7.07 22.72
CA THR A 318 1.77 -7.02 21.46
C THR A 318 0.39 -7.69 21.58
N ASP A 319 -0.56 -7.15 20.83
CA ASP A 319 -1.96 -7.59 20.84
C ASP A 319 -2.14 -9.00 20.24
N SER A 320 -1.31 -9.34 19.25
CA SER A 320 -1.18 -10.70 18.74
C SER A 320 0.23 -10.91 18.18
N ALA A 321 0.76 -12.12 18.30
CA ALA A 321 2.00 -12.55 17.68
C ALA A 321 1.69 -13.67 16.68
N TRP A 322 2.20 -13.58 15.47
CA TRP A 322 2.13 -14.65 14.46
C TRP A 322 3.53 -15.18 14.17
N ILE A 323 3.73 -16.47 14.39
CA ILE A 323 5.03 -17.12 14.26
C ILE A 323 4.97 -18.15 13.14
N TRP A 324 5.77 -17.95 12.09
CA TRP A 324 6.10 -18.99 11.11
C TRP A 324 7.53 -19.48 11.40
N PRO A 325 7.68 -20.67 12.00
CA PRO A 325 8.97 -21.18 12.43
C PRO A 325 10.01 -21.11 11.30
N ARG A 326 11.22 -20.66 11.65
CA ARG A 326 12.39 -20.57 10.75
C ARG A 326 12.27 -19.61 9.56
N ARG A 327 11.13 -18.92 9.35
CA ARG A 327 10.97 -17.90 8.30
C ARG A 327 10.99 -16.48 8.84
N TRP A 328 9.97 -16.10 9.60
CA TRP A 328 9.76 -14.75 10.14
C TRP A 328 8.64 -14.72 11.17
N TRP A 329 8.71 -13.71 12.04
CA TRP A 329 7.70 -13.42 13.05
C TRP A 329 7.02 -12.09 12.74
N LEU A 330 5.75 -11.98 13.11
CA LEU A 330 5.00 -10.75 13.04
C LEU A 330 4.41 -10.43 14.42
N ALA A 331 4.82 -9.30 15.00
CA ALA A 331 4.17 -8.74 16.17
C ALA A 331 3.10 -7.75 15.70
N LEU A 332 1.85 -7.93 16.11
CA LEU A 332 0.72 -7.08 15.71
C LEU A 332 0.31 -6.23 16.92
N GLU A 333 0.44 -4.91 16.78
CA GLU A 333 -0.03 -3.92 17.75
C GLU A 333 -1.23 -3.19 17.16
N ALA A 334 -2.40 -3.37 17.75
CA ALA A 334 -3.65 -2.81 17.29
C ALA A 334 -4.04 -1.57 18.08
N LYS A 335 -4.11 -0.45 17.39
CA LYS A 335 -4.68 0.81 17.90
C LYS A 335 -6.07 1.05 17.30
N SER A 336 -6.89 0.00 17.23
CA SER A 336 -8.23 0.01 16.62
C SER A 336 -9.20 1.01 17.25
N GLU A 337 -9.04 1.32 18.55
CA GLU A 337 -9.89 2.26 19.30
C GLU A 337 -9.51 3.74 19.08
N GLN A 338 -8.36 4.01 18.45
CA GLN A 338 -7.89 5.37 18.27
C GLN A 338 -8.71 6.11 17.21
N LYS A 339 -8.90 7.43 17.41
CA LYS A 339 -9.50 8.29 16.38
C LYS A 339 -8.44 8.74 15.37
N PRO A 340 -8.82 8.98 14.09
CA PRO A 340 -7.89 9.42 13.04
C PRO A 340 -7.30 10.83 13.25
N GLN A 341 -7.90 11.63 14.13
CA GLN A 341 -7.66 13.07 14.26
C GLN A 341 -6.32 13.45 14.92
N THR A 342 -5.59 12.49 15.46
CA THR A 342 -4.32 12.74 16.14
C THR A 342 -3.21 11.88 15.54
N LEU A 343 -1.95 12.29 15.78
CA LEU A 343 -0.78 11.55 15.34
C LEU A 343 -0.51 10.34 16.24
N ILE A 344 0.22 9.35 15.73
CA ILE A 344 0.72 8.23 16.53
C ILE A 344 1.82 8.77 17.45
N SER A 345 1.63 8.57 18.75
CA SER A 345 2.49 9.13 19.78
C SER A 345 3.87 8.47 19.82
N HIS A 346 4.86 9.23 20.29
CA HIS A 346 6.20 8.71 20.59
C HIS A 346 6.19 7.47 21.51
N ASP A 347 5.30 7.41 22.51
CA ASP A 347 5.19 6.25 23.40
C ASP A 347 4.72 4.99 22.68
N THR A 348 3.81 5.13 21.71
CA THR A 348 3.37 4.00 20.88
C THR A 348 4.53 3.46 20.05
N VAL A 349 5.33 4.35 19.45
CA VAL A 349 6.49 3.93 18.64
C VAL A 349 7.54 3.24 19.49
N ARG A 350 7.83 3.76 20.68
CA ARG A 350 8.73 3.09 21.64
C ARG A 350 8.23 1.71 22.02
N GLN A 351 6.93 1.55 22.25
CA GLN A 351 6.34 0.26 22.59
C GLN A 351 6.51 -0.77 21.45
N VAL A 352 6.28 -0.37 20.19
CA VAL A 352 6.39 -1.31 19.05
C VAL A 352 7.83 -1.69 18.74
N ASN A 353 8.80 -0.80 18.94
CA ASN A 353 10.22 -1.07 18.68
C ASN A 353 10.77 -2.26 19.50
N ASP A 354 10.18 -2.56 20.66
CA ASP A 354 10.67 -3.62 21.55
C ASP A 354 9.92 -4.96 21.39
N GLN A 355 8.82 -5.02 20.62
CA GLN A 355 7.95 -6.21 20.60
C GLN A 355 8.65 -7.48 20.11
N LEU A 356 9.44 -7.41 19.02
CA LEU A 356 10.18 -8.57 18.53
C LEU A 356 11.19 -9.10 19.55
N LYS A 357 11.85 -8.20 20.30
CA LYS A 357 12.78 -8.58 21.38
C LYS A 357 12.02 -9.30 22.50
N THR A 358 10.82 -8.82 22.86
CA THR A 358 10.02 -9.47 23.90
C THR A 358 9.55 -10.87 23.49
N ILE A 359 9.18 -11.08 22.22
CA ILE A 359 8.83 -12.39 21.68
C ILE A 359 10.06 -13.32 21.70
N ALA A 360 11.23 -12.82 21.30
CA ALA A 360 12.48 -13.61 21.33
C ALA A 360 12.81 -14.09 22.74
N LEU A 361 12.64 -13.21 23.74
CA LEU A 361 12.87 -13.53 25.15
C LEU A 361 11.92 -14.63 25.65
N ASP A 362 10.64 -14.58 25.28
CA ASP A 362 9.66 -15.60 25.67
C ASP A 362 9.98 -16.97 25.10
N ARG A 363 10.38 -16.99 23.84
CA ARG A 363 10.61 -18.23 23.10
C ARG A 363 12.01 -18.81 23.34
N GLY A 364 12.95 -18.00 23.84
CA GLY A 364 14.34 -18.41 24.05
C GLY A 364 15.11 -18.65 22.74
N GLU A 365 14.64 -18.08 21.62
CA GLU A 365 15.24 -18.19 20.30
C GLU A 365 15.42 -16.81 19.66
N PRO A 366 16.42 -16.62 18.77
CA PRO A 366 16.63 -15.32 18.12
C PRO A 366 15.54 -15.02 17.10
N THR A 367 15.17 -13.75 16.99
CA THR A 367 14.23 -13.27 15.97
C THR A 367 14.81 -13.49 14.56
N PRO A 368 14.07 -14.11 13.63
CA PRO A 368 14.48 -14.21 12.23
C PRO A 368 14.63 -12.83 11.58
N GLU A 369 15.59 -12.68 10.67
CA GLU A 369 15.95 -11.40 10.04
C GLU A 369 14.77 -10.73 9.30
N ALA A 370 13.88 -11.53 8.69
CA ALA A 370 12.72 -11.02 7.94
C ALA A 370 11.50 -10.67 8.82
N SER A 371 11.64 -10.68 10.15
CA SER A 371 10.54 -10.39 11.07
C SER A 371 10.19 -8.91 11.12
N ALA A 372 8.93 -8.60 11.42
CA ALA A 372 8.44 -7.24 11.44
C ALA A 372 7.47 -6.99 12.61
N VAL A 373 7.24 -5.70 12.89
CA VAL A 373 6.16 -5.27 13.78
C VAL A 373 5.15 -4.51 12.93
N LEU A 374 3.89 -4.92 13.01
CA LEU A 374 2.78 -4.32 12.29
C LEU A 374 1.94 -3.49 13.25
N LEU A 375 2.00 -2.17 13.10
CA LEU A 375 1.13 -1.23 13.78
C LEU A 375 -0.16 -1.08 12.97
N ILE A 376 -1.27 -1.58 13.51
CA ILE A 376 -2.60 -1.48 12.88
C ILE A 376 -3.27 -0.24 13.48
N SER A 377 -3.38 0.83 12.69
CA SER A 377 -3.91 2.10 13.19
C SER A 377 -4.79 2.78 12.13
N PRO A 378 -5.92 3.41 12.55
CA PRO A 378 -6.64 4.33 11.67
C PRO A 378 -5.88 5.65 11.48
N ARG A 379 -4.87 5.94 12.30
CA ARG A 379 -4.08 7.16 12.19
C ARG A 379 -3.07 7.04 11.05
N PRO A 380 -2.99 8.03 10.16
CA PRO A 380 -2.16 7.95 8.97
C PRO A 380 -0.67 8.18 9.22
N LEU A 381 -0.34 8.93 10.27
CA LEU A 381 1.00 9.46 10.51
C LEU A 381 1.35 9.38 11.99
N ALA A 382 2.64 9.28 12.27
CA ALA A 382 3.21 9.46 13.61
C ALA A 382 3.65 10.90 13.84
N GLU A 383 3.92 11.25 15.09
CA GLU A 383 4.64 12.49 15.38
C GLU A 383 6.01 12.46 14.66
N PRO A 384 6.50 13.58 14.11
CA PRO A 384 7.78 13.59 13.38
C PRO A 384 8.96 13.03 14.19
N THR A 385 8.99 13.31 15.50
CA THR A 385 9.99 12.78 16.42
C THR A 385 9.82 11.28 16.68
N ALA A 386 8.58 10.80 16.72
CA ALA A 386 8.26 9.39 16.86
C ALA A 386 8.65 8.59 15.61
N ALA A 387 8.32 9.09 14.42
CA ALA A 387 8.72 8.45 13.16
C ALA A 387 10.23 8.38 12.99
N ALA A 388 10.97 9.39 13.45
CA ALA A 388 12.43 9.41 13.38
C ALA A 388 13.12 8.32 14.22
N VAL A 389 12.46 7.81 15.26
CA VAL A 389 12.99 6.74 16.14
C VAL A 389 12.38 5.37 15.84
N ALA A 390 11.50 5.26 14.85
CA ALA A 390 10.90 3.99 14.46
C ALA A 390 11.96 3.04 13.88
N GLU A 391 11.99 1.80 14.35
CA GLU A 391 12.94 0.81 13.85
C GLU A 391 12.62 0.42 12.39
N PRO A 392 13.63 0.03 11.57
CA PRO A 392 13.43 -0.29 10.15
C PRO A 392 12.49 -1.46 9.86
N PHE A 393 12.13 -2.26 10.87
CA PHE A 393 11.18 -3.38 10.78
C PHE A 393 9.75 -3.01 11.20
N VAL A 394 9.50 -1.77 11.64
CA VAL A 394 8.17 -1.28 11.97
C VAL A 394 7.44 -0.90 10.68
N ARG A 395 6.25 -1.46 10.51
CA ARG A 395 5.34 -1.21 9.39
C ARG A 395 4.00 -0.74 9.92
N ILE A 396 3.29 0.05 9.13
CA ILE A 396 1.95 0.51 9.46
C ILE A 396 0.94 -0.04 8.46
N THR A 397 -0.24 -0.41 8.94
CA THR A 397 -1.38 -0.73 8.09
C THR A 397 -2.66 -0.21 8.73
N THR A 398 -3.76 -0.25 7.97
CA THR A 398 -5.08 0.14 8.45
C THR A 398 -5.89 -1.08 8.89
N PRO A 399 -6.87 -0.91 9.79
CA PRO A 399 -7.82 -1.97 10.13
C PRO A 399 -8.53 -2.56 8.91
N GLU A 400 -8.82 -1.75 7.88
CA GLU A 400 -9.49 -2.18 6.65
C GLU A 400 -8.67 -3.20 5.86
N VAL A 401 -7.35 -2.99 5.72
CA VAL A 401 -6.45 -3.95 5.04
C VAL A 401 -6.43 -5.30 5.76
N VAL A 402 -6.48 -5.30 7.10
CA VAL A 402 -6.52 -6.51 7.91
C VAL A 402 -7.87 -7.23 7.76
N LEU A 403 -8.97 -6.47 7.71
CA LEU A 403 -10.31 -7.01 7.47
C LEU A 403 -10.43 -7.63 6.07
N ASP A 404 -9.85 -7.01 5.05
CA ASP A 404 -9.82 -7.57 3.69
C ASP A 404 -8.99 -8.85 3.62
N LEU A 405 -7.85 -8.92 4.31
CA LEU A 405 -7.11 -10.17 4.46
C LEU A 405 -7.95 -11.26 5.12
N ALA A 406 -8.74 -10.92 6.14
CA ALA A 406 -9.65 -11.87 6.78
C ALA A 406 -10.78 -12.33 5.84
N ARG A 407 -11.33 -11.44 5.01
CA ARG A 407 -12.34 -11.78 3.99
C ARG A 407 -11.78 -12.76 2.97
N ASP A 408 -10.57 -12.53 2.48
CA ASP A 408 -9.89 -13.43 1.54
C ASP A 408 -9.59 -14.79 2.16
N ALA A 409 -9.10 -14.82 3.40
CA ALA A 409 -8.87 -16.06 4.13
C ALA A 409 -10.16 -16.87 4.30
N VAL A 410 -11.27 -16.22 4.66
CA VAL A 410 -12.58 -16.87 4.78
C VAL A 410 -13.09 -17.35 3.42
N ALA A 411 -12.90 -16.59 2.34
CA ALA A 411 -13.29 -16.98 0.99
C ALA A 411 -12.50 -18.22 0.50
N ALA A 412 -11.18 -18.22 0.69
CA ALA A 412 -10.31 -19.35 0.39
C ALA A 412 -10.78 -20.62 1.12
N TRP A 413 -11.01 -20.52 2.43
CA TRP A 413 -11.46 -21.66 3.22
C TRP A 413 -12.88 -22.13 2.87
N LYS A 414 -13.79 -21.23 2.45
CA LYS A 414 -15.10 -21.61 1.88
C LYS A 414 -14.91 -22.41 0.58
N GLY A 415 -14.03 -21.94 -0.30
CA GLY A 415 -13.70 -22.61 -1.57
C GLY A 415 -13.10 -23.99 -1.36
N ILE A 416 -12.13 -24.12 -0.45
CA ILE A 416 -11.52 -25.39 -0.06
C ILE A 416 -12.60 -26.35 0.46
N ARG A 417 -13.47 -25.90 1.37
CA ARG A 417 -14.53 -26.75 1.94
C ARG A 417 -15.53 -27.22 0.87
N ALA A 418 -15.84 -26.39 -0.12
CA ALA A 418 -16.75 -26.76 -1.21
C ALA A 418 -16.13 -27.80 -2.17
N GLN A 419 -14.81 -27.74 -2.36
CA GLN A 419 -14.05 -28.68 -3.20
C GLN A 419 -13.60 -29.94 -2.44
N ASP A 420 -13.58 -29.89 -1.11
CA ASP A 420 -13.25 -31.00 -0.23
C ASP A 420 -14.38 -32.04 -0.17
N GLN A 421 -14.45 -32.89 -1.20
CA GLN A 421 -15.41 -33.99 -1.31
C GLN A 421 -14.88 -35.28 -0.66
N GLY A 422 -14.21 -35.17 0.50
CA GLY A 422 -13.57 -36.32 1.16
C GLY A 422 -12.26 -36.73 0.52
N LEU A 423 -11.50 -35.76 0.00
CA LEU A 423 -10.19 -35.99 -0.62
C LEU A 423 -9.23 -36.70 0.34
N ALA A 424 -8.32 -37.52 -0.19
CA ALA A 424 -7.23 -38.07 0.62
C ALA A 424 -6.33 -36.93 1.16
N GLN A 425 -5.58 -37.17 2.22
CA GLN A 425 -4.75 -36.14 2.84
C GLN A 425 -3.77 -35.44 1.87
N PRO A 426 -3.08 -36.15 0.95
CA PRO A 426 -2.22 -35.51 -0.05
C PRO A 426 -2.99 -34.58 -1.00
N ASP A 427 -4.10 -35.06 -1.57
CA ASP A 427 -4.93 -34.27 -2.50
C ASP A 427 -5.58 -33.06 -1.80
N TYR A 428 -5.93 -33.19 -0.53
CA TYR A 428 -6.43 -32.09 0.29
C TYR A 428 -5.34 -31.06 0.58
N ARG A 429 -4.12 -31.50 0.89
CA ARG A 429 -2.96 -30.62 1.06
C ARG A 429 -2.70 -29.84 -0.21
N ASP A 430 -2.73 -30.49 -1.38
CA ASP A 430 -2.53 -29.84 -2.67
C ASP A 430 -3.65 -28.85 -3.01
N LEU A 431 -4.90 -29.17 -2.64
CA LEU A 431 -6.01 -28.24 -2.74
C LEU A 431 -5.78 -26.99 -1.86
N VAL A 432 -5.41 -27.15 -0.60
CA VAL A 432 -5.11 -26.02 0.31
C VAL A 432 -3.95 -25.20 -0.24
N ARG A 433 -2.86 -25.85 -0.64
CA ARG A 433 -1.68 -25.26 -1.27
C ARG A 433 -2.06 -24.36 -2.45
N ARG A 434 -2.85 -24.91 -3.38
CA ARG A 434 -3.31 -24.19 -4.57
C ARG A 434 -4.18 -22.99 -4.22
N VAL A 435 -5.22 -23.20 -3.40
CA VAL A 435 -6.17 -22.12 -3.08
C VAL A 435 -5.53 -21.01 -2.25
N PHE A 436 -4.60 -21.33 -1.35
CA PHE A 436 -3.83 -20.34 -0.59
C PHE A 436 -2.91 -19.53 -1.52
N ALA A 437 -2.26 -20.20 -2.47
CA ALA A 437 -1.46 -19.54 -3.48
C ALA A 437 -2.30 -18.63 -4.37
N GLU A 438 -3.52 -19.04 -4.76
CA GLU A 438 -4.45 -18.23 -5.55
C GLU A 438 -4.86 -16.95 -4.80
N HIS A 439 -5.25 -17.07 -3.54
CA HIS A 439 -5.74 -15.95 -2.71
C HIS A 439 -4.63 -15.10 -2.08
N GLY A 440 -3.36 -15.44 -2.31
CA GLY A 440 -2.22 -14.70 -1.74
C GLY A 440 -2.16 -14.76 -0.22
N LEU A 441 -2.41 -15.93 0.34
CA LEU A 441 -2.48 -16.17 1.79
C LEU A 441 -1.22 -16.85 2.35
N LEU A 442 -0.25 -17.14 1.49
CA LEU A 442 1.01 -17.74 1.89
C LEU A 442 1.89 -16.71 2.62
N PRO A 443 2.74 -17.13 3.57
CA PRO A 443 3.63 -16.23 4.31
C PRO A 443 4.41 -15.26 3.41
N GLY A 444 4.95 -15.74 2.28
CA GLY A 444 5.65 -14.89 1.32
C GLY A 444 4.77 -13.82 0.65
N ASP A 445 3.49 -14.09 0.43
CA ASP A 445 2.52 -13.14 -0.13
C ASP A 445 2.12 -12.08 0.92
N LEU A 446 2.02 -12.47 2.20
CA LEU A 446 1.62 -11.57 3.29
C LEU A 446 2.58 -10.40 3.49
N THR A 447 3.88 -10.58 3.22
CA THR A 447 4.85 -9.47 3.24
C THR A 447 4.41 -8.33 2.32
N GLY A 448 3.99 -8.66 1.09
CA GLY A 448 3.52 -7.66 0.12
C GLY A 448 2.12 -7.13 0.37
N ARG A 449 1.36 -7.69 1.33
CA ARG A 449 0.02 -7.20 1.70
C ARG A 449 0.03 -6.34 2.95
N LEU A 450 0.84 -6.73 3.94
CA LEU A 450 0.85 -6.12 5.27
C LEU A 450 2.05 -5.21 5.52
N LEU A 451 3.19 -5.44 4.85
CA LEU A 451 4.47 -4.81 5.21
C LEU A 451 4.96 -3.77 4.18
N ASN A 452 4.05 -3.21 3.37
CA ASN A 452 4.40 -2.27 2.32
C ASN A 452 4.81 -0.90 2.84
N ASP A 453 4.10 -0.40 3.86
CA ASP A 453 4.22 0.99 4.29
C ASP A 453 5.12 1.09 5.54
N PRO A 454 6.26 1.79 5.47
CA PRO A 454 7.01 2.18 6.66
C PRO A 454 6.23 3.25 7.44
N LEU A 455 6.48 3.34 8.75
CA LEU A 455 5.87 4.39 9.56
C LEU A 455 6.45 5.77 9.16
N GLN A 456 5.58 6.71 8.79
CA GLN A 456 5.95 8.07 8.40
C GLN A 456 5.46 9.09 9.43
N GLY A 457 6.24 10.15 9.59
CA GLY A 457 5.92 11.30 10.46
C GLY A 457 5.21 12.39 9.72
#